data_AF-A0A964J4J2-F1
#
_entry.id   AF-A0A964J4J2-F1
#
_cell.length_a   1.000
_cell.length_b   1.000
_cell.length_c   1.000
_cell.angle_alpha   90.00
_cell.angle_beta   90.00
_cell.angle_gamma   90.00
#
_symmetry.space_group_name_H-M   'P 1'
#
loop_
_entity.id
_entity.type
_entity.pdbx_description
1 polymer ?
#
loop_
_entity_poly.entity_id
_entity_poly.type
_entity_poly.pdbx_seq_one_letter_code
_entity_poly.pdbx_strand_id
1 'polypeptide(L)'
;MARSCAVSSCPPTLGVHRPGAARCLRHPLSLDPRGTQDLHARERLESLPAARRVRSRARARTRRSPPGRRRSQCRWSDQWLYSRGPRDVDPACGIAQQSRGDPCGAGEGRAGRARRRPCLAAPALASPLGGQGHRVRLLAGRGAPRLDPGSKRGGGADPLLRLVLRRGSESPRGRRAPKPLARAGARRAAEDLVSGIVLVVAKAPTPGRSKTRLVPPLTASRAAELHGCLLLDTVDACRREIEDTRVLFGSEVDRAPLEALLPGVPLVPQEGRGLADALRLGIERHVGEGPVALVSSDIPGVPPGSLTAAFSALADGADVVLGPAMDGGYWLIAMREADSRPFENIPWSTPAVYAVTRARCEAAGLRVVHLQAWRDIDTLVDLAIIARDPLLKRAPNTARLVSHLGPSLPEPPPLELVSSELLASSPWRDHIDDRLLWDGRETSYSYLGASRAVFVAAITAENQLLLVRQYRHPVRDWTLEVPAGSVSDGESSLDAARRELHEEVGGEAAEWVHLTTFFSSSAHLSLRSDAWLATGVSVGEAHPDEGERVTLVRMPLEEAVRTARRGGFAEGQTALTILLAAERLEAPRGEEAV
;
A
#
# COMPACT_ATOMS: atom_id res chain seq x y z
N MET A 1 -81.14 -0.98 3.71
CA MET A 1 -81.01 -2.32 4.32
C MET A 1 -80.20 -3.16 3.33
N ALA A 2 -78.95 -3.57 3.61
CA ALA A 2 -78.57 -4.75 4.41
C ALA A 2 -79.10 -6.05 3.77
N ARG A 3 -78.36 -7.13 3.43
CA ARG A 3 -76.96 -7.60 3.59
C ARG A 3 -76.65 -8.50 2.36
N SER A 4 -75.43 -8.92 1.97
CA SER A 4 -74.02 -8.57 2.27
C SER A 4 -73.14 -9.32 1.22
N CYS A 5 -71.83 -9.02 1.08
CA CYS A 5 -70.90 -9.73 0.19
C CYS A 5 -69.68 -10.26 0.97
N ALA A 6 -69.27 -11.49 0.66
CA ALA A 6 -68.21 -12.20 1.37
C ALA A 6 -66.80 -11.85 0.86
N VAL A 7 -65.85 -11.99 1.78
CA VAL A 7 -64.41 -11.76 1.64
C VAL A 7 -63.78 -12.58 0.51
N SER A 8 -63.05 -11.93 -0.40
CA SER A 8 -61.99 -12.55 -1.21
C SER A 8 -60.63 -11.99 -0.79
N SER A 9 -59.71 -12.87 -0.41
CA SER A 9 -58.39 -12.53 0.15
C SER A 9 -57.49 -11.77 -0.84
N CYS A 10 -56.88 -10.67 -0.37
CA CYS A 10 -55.79 -10.00 -1.08
C CYS A 10 -54.55 -10.93 -1.21
N PRO A 11 -53.84 -10.90 -2.35
CA PRO A 11 -52.48 -11.45 -2.42
C PRO A 11 -51.52 -10.61 -1.54
N PRO A 12 -50.47 -11.21 -0.98
CA PRO A 12 -49.54 -10.50 -0.11
C PRO A 12 -48.76 -9.42 -0.88
N THR A 13 -48.67 -8.24 -0.26
CA THR A 13 -47.89 -7.11 -0.77
C THR A 13 -46.42 -7.47 -0.94
N LEU A 14 -45.87 -7.14 -2.11
CA LEU A 14 -44.43 -7.14 -2.39
C LEU A 14 -43.66 -6.49 -1.24
N GLY A 15 -42.82 -7.30 -0.58
CA GLY A 15 -41.93 -6.82 0.48
C GLY A 15 -40.88 -5.88 -0.13
N VAL A 16 -41.03 -4.58 0.09
CA VAL A 16 -40.01 -3.59 -0.24
C VAL A 16 -38.77 -3.91 0.61
N HIS A 17 -37.73 -4.45 -0.04
CA HIS A 17 -36.42 -4.62 0.60
C HIS A 17 -35.95 -3.26 1.11
N ARG A 18 -35.82 -3.12 2.43
CA ARG A 18 -35.25 -1.92 3.05
C ARG A 18 -33.76 -1.83 2.69
N PRO A 19 -33.29 -0.78 2.01
CA PRO A 19 -31.86 -0.51 1.91
C PRO A 19 -31.39 -0.02 3.28
N GLY A 20 -30.80 -0.90 4.09
CA GLY A 20 -30.54 -0.59 5.50
C GLY A 20 -29.76 -1.63 6.31
N ALA A 21 -29.20 -2.66 5.66
CA ALA A 21 -28.07 -3.38 6.23
C ALA A 21 -26.80 -2.77 5.62
N ALA A 22 -26.06 -2.00 6.40
CA ALA A 22 -24.70 -1.66 6.03
C ALA A 22 -23.92 -2.97 5.95
N ARG A 23 -23.65 -3.44 4.72
CA ARG A 23 -22.68 -4.51 4.51
C ARG A 23 -21.37 -3.95 5.04
N CYS A 24 -20.92 -4.42 6.21
CA CYS A 24 -19.62 -4.01 6.74
C CYS A 24 -18.61 -4.33 5.66
N LEU A 25 -18.03 -3.29 5.06
CA LEU A 25 -17.04 -3.42 3.99
C LEU A 25 -15.80 -4.05 4.62
N ARG A 26 -15.77 -5.39 4.63
CA ARG A 26 -14.51 -6.12 4.64
C ARG A 26 -13.83 -5.71 3.35
N HIS A 27 -12.76 -4.95 3.48
CA HIS A 27 -11.86 -4.63 2.38
C HIS A 27 -11.61 -5.93 1.57
N PRO A 28 -11.53 -5.91 0.22
CA PRO A 28 -11.25 -7.14 -0.52
C PRO A 28 -9.87 -7.75 -0.18
N LEU A 29 -8.97 -6.94 0.42
CA LEU A 29 -7.71 -7.39 1.03
C LEU A 29 -7.79 -7.64 2.55
N SER A 30 -8.99 -7.70 3.14
CA SER A 30 -9.22 -8.10 4.54
C SER A 30 -9.08 -9.62 4.65
N LEU A 31 -7.83 -10.07 4.61
CA LEU A 31 -7.39 -11.46 4.63
C LEU A 31 -8.16 -12.29 5.68
N ASP A 32 -8.66 -13.48 5.29
CA ASP A 32 -9.04 -14.49 6.28
C ASP A 32 -7.77 -14.85 7.07
N PRO A 33 -7.73 -14.75 8.40
CA PRO A 33 -6.57 -15.13 9.21
C PRO A 33 -6.19 -16.62 9.09
N ARG A 34 -6.98 -17.44 8.39
CA ARG A 34 -6.67 -18.83 8.00
C ARG A 34 -6.08 -18.98 6.59
N GLY A 35 -5.96 -17.88 5.83
CA GLY A 35 -5.49 -17.85 4.44
C GLY A 35 -4.27 -16.93 4.21
N THR A 36 -3.61 -16.51 5.28
CA THR A 36 -2.42 -15.64 5.30
C THR A 36 -1.08 -16.38 5.27
N GLN A 37 -1.07 -17.70 5.20
CA GLN A 37 0.14 -18.44 4.86
C GLN A 37 0.34 -18.41 3.33
N ASP A 38 1.54 -17.98 2.95
CA ASP A 38 2.26 -18.27 1.72
C ASP A 38 1.66 -17.81 0.38
N LEU A 39 1.88 -16.52 0.09
CA LEU A 39 2.30 -16.10 -1.27
C LEU A 39 3.70 -15.47 -1.28
N HIS A 40 4.11 -14.80 -0.19
CA HIS A 40 5.45 -14.18 -0.05
C HIS A 40 6.42 -14.96 0.85
N ALA A 41 5.91 -15.85 1.71
CA ALA A 41 6.75 -16.79 2.44
C ALA A 41 6.95 -18.05 1.60
N ARG A 42 8.19 -18.24 1.10
CA ARG A 42 8.66 -19.50 0.55
C ARG A 42 9.49 -20.22 1.62
N GLU A 43 8.83 -20.80 2.63
CA GLU A 43 9.53 -21.66 3.59
C GLU A 43 8.62 -22.72 4.24
N ARG A 44 8.76 -23.97 3.74
CA ARG A 44 8.40 -25.25 4.39
C ARG A 44 6.94 -25.46 4.85
N LEU A 45 6.12 -25.97 3.93
CA LEU A 45 4.94 -26.76 4.27
C LEU A 45 5.37 -28.16 4.78
N GLU A 46 5.64 -28.27 6.09
CA GLU A 46 5.87 -29.58 6.72
C GLU A 46 4.59 -30.42 6.78
N SER A 47 4.75 -31.73 6.55
CA SER A 47 3.67 -32.72 6.43
C SER A 47 2.69 -32.77 7.60
N LEU A 48 1.38 -32.79 7.30
CA LEU A 48 0.35 -33.22 8.25
C LEU A 48 0.42 -34.75 8.45
N PRO A 49 0.24 -35.28 9.68
CA PRO A 49 0.54 -36.68 9.98
C PRO A 49 -0.47 -37.66 9.38
N ALA A 50 0.06 -38.65 8.64
CA ALA A 50 -0.73 -39.68 7.98
C ALA A 50 -1.57 -40.54 8.95
N ALA A 51 -2.79 -40.87 8.52
CA ALA A 51 -3.74 -41.69 9.27
C ALA A 51 -3.17 -43.08 9.60
N ARG A 52 -3.16 -43.44 10.89
CA ARG A 52 -2.70 -44.76 11.35
C ARG A 52 -3.60 -45.88 10.84
N ARG A 53 -3.08 -46.72 9.94
CA ARG A 53 -3.70 -48.00 9.56
C ARG A 53 -3.80 -48.94 10.76
N VAL A 54 -5.01 -49.19 11.25
CA VAL A 54 -5.28 -50.31 12.17
C VAL A 54 -5.28 -51.60 11.36
N ARG A 55 -4.32 -52.50 11.60
CA ARG A 55 -4.45 -53.92 11.28
C ARG A 55 -4.14 -54.78 12.50
N SER A 56 -5.13 -55.57 12.86
CA SER A 56 -5.14 -56.48 14.01
C SER A 56 -4.15 -57.63 13.86
N ARG A 57 -3.29 -57.85 14.87
CA ARG A 57 -2.85 -59.21 15.26
C ARG A 57 -2.79 -59.32 16.78
N ALA A 58 -3.61 -60.21 17.31
CA ALA A 58 -3.57 -60.57 18.72
C ALA A 58 -2.44 -61.58 19.00
N ARG A 59 -1.74 -61.39 20.12
CA ARG A 59 -1.29 -62.47 21.02
C ARG A 59 -0.94 -61.89 22.38
N ALA A 60 -1.12 -62.70 23.43
CA ALA A 60 -1.26 -62.25 24.80
C ALA A 60 -0.05 -62.62 25.69
N ARG A 61 -0.12 -62.17 26.97
CA ARG A 61 0.76 -62.47 28.11
C ARG A 61 2.05 -61.61 28.15
N THR A 62 2.54 -61.12 29.32
CA THR A 62 2.13 -61.38 30.72
C THR A 62 2.45 -60.19 31.65
N ARG A 63 1.76 -60.11 32.80
CA ARG A 63 2.03 -59.14 33.89
C ARG A 63 3.41 -59.35 34.54
N ARG A 64 4.06 -58.26 35.00
CA ARG A 64 4.78 -58.17 36.30
C ARG A 64 5.23 -56.72 36.63
N SER A 65 5.10 -56.34 37.91
CA SER A 65 5.56 -55.10 38.56
C SER A 65 5.49 -55.30 40.09
N PRO A 66 5.96 -54.37 40.97
CA PRO A 66 7.00 -53.34 40.80
C PRO A 66 8.32 -53.93 41.41
N PRO A 67 9.03 -53.47 42.48
CA PRO A 67 9.15 -52.19 43.25
C PRO A 67 10.44 -51.40 42.88
N GLY A 68 10.83 -50.27 43.50
CA GLY A 68 10.11 -49.30 44.36
C GLY A 68 11.06 -48.39 45.19
N ARG A 69 10.62 -47.16 45.53
CA ARG A 69 11.27 -46.12 46.40
C ARG A 69 12.45 -45.35 45.75
N ARG A 70 12.68 -44.04 45.98
CA ARG A 70 11.95 -42.98 46.74
C ARG A 70 12.44 -41.56 46.36
N ARG A 71 11.51 -40.59 46.19
CA ARG A 71 11.61 -39.10 46.42
C ARG A 71 12.66 -38.31 45.59
N SER A 72 12.49 -37.03 45.24
CA SER A 72 11.56 -35.97 45.73
C SER A 72 11.17 -34.94 44.64
N GLN A 73 9.96 -34.36 44.76
CA GLN A 73 9.51 -32.98 44.43
C GLN A 73 10.14 -32.25 43.21
N CYS A 74 9.38 -31.79 42.22
CA CYS A 74 8.35 -30.73 42.36
C CYS A 74 7.13 -30.93 41.46
N ARG A 75 5.98 -30.34 41.86
CA ARG A 75 4.76 -30.22 41.05
C ARG A 75 4.56 -28.76 40.64
N TRP A 76 4.11 -28.56 39.41
CA TRP A 76 3.10 -27.55 39.08
C TRP A 76 2.02 -28.24 38.25
N SER A 77 0.76 -28.01 38.61
CA SER A 77 -0.40 -28.57 37.93
C SER A 77 -1.61 -27.70 38.24
N ASP A 78 -1.92 -26.77 37.34
CA ASP A 78 -3.12 -25.95 37.45
C ASP A 78 -4.24 -26.54 36.61
N GLN A 79 -5.36 -26.80 37.28
CA GLN A 79 -6.66 -27.03 36.65
C GLN A 79 -7.67 -26.07 37.30
N TRP A 80 -8.35 -25.31 36.44
CA TRP A 80 -9.71 -24.79 36.60
C TRP A 80 -10.12 -24.18 37.95
N LEU A 81 -10.52 -22.91 37.92
CA LEU A 81 -11.85 -22.54 38.44
C LEU A 81 -12.41 -21.24 37.83
N TYR A 82 -13.69 -21.32 37.46
CA TYR A 82 -14.53 -20.20 37.08
C TYR A 82 -14.65 -19.18 38.23
N SER A 83 -14.74 -17.89 37.89
CA SER A 83 -15.42 -16.91 38.74
C SER A 83 -16.28 -15.96 37.87
N ARG A 84 -17.54 -15.77 38.29
CA ARG A 84 -18.52 -14.85 37.69
C ARG A 84 -18.50 -13.53 38.46
N GLY A 85 -18.65 -12.40 37.78
CA GLY A 85 -18.84 -11.06 38.36
C GLY A 85 -19.68 -10.18 37.42
N PRO A 86 -20.42 -9.16 37.92
CA PRO A 86 -21.83 -9.02 37.52
C PRO A 86 -22.19 -7.82 36.61
N ARG A 87 -23.50 -7.71 36.36
CA ARG A 87 -24.19 -6.84 35.39
C ARG A 87 -24.42 -5.40 35.86
N ASP A 88 -24.64 -4.54 34.86
CA ASP A 88 -25.52 -3.36 34.77
C ASP A 88 -26.14 -2.78 36.06
N VAL A 89 -25.94 -1.47 36.28
CA VAL A 89 -26.90 -0.59 36.96
C VAL A 89 -26.91 0.80 36.29
N ASP A 90 -28.08 1.20 35.80
CA ASP A 90 -28.42 2.55 35.31
C ASP A 90 -29.00 3.39 36.48
N PRO A 91 -28.87 4.72 36.47
CA PRO A 91 -30.02 5.52 36.93
C PRO A 91 -30.30 6.78 36.09
N ALA A 92 -31.53 6.84 35.57
CA ALA A 92 -32.18 8.07 35.13
C ALA A 92 -33.02 8.74 36.25
N CYS A 93 -33.48 9.98 35.97
CA CYS A 93 -34.48 10.82 36.67
C CYS A 93 -33.90 11.98 37.51
N GLY A 94 -34.34 13.24 37.39
CA GLY A 94 -35.31 13.87 36.47
C GLY A 94 -35.81 15.25 36.97
N ILE A 95 -36.71 15.91 36.21
CA ILE A 95 -37.59 17.03 36.64
C ILE A 95 -36.86 18.40 36.80
N ALA A 96 -37.35 19.60 36.42
CA ALA A 96 -38.66 20.08 35.90
C ALA A 96 -38.57 21.27 34.90
N GLN A 97 -39.71 21.50 34.27
CA GLN A 97 -40.16 22.66 33.48
C GLN A 97 -39.95 24.04 34.16
N GLN A 98 -39.86 25.13 33.38
CA GLN A 98 -40.95 26.11 33.26
C GLN A 98 -40.72 27.22 32.21
N SER A 99 -41.82 27.72 31.65
CA SER A 99 -41.90 28.73 30.59
C SER A 99 -42.52 30.05 31.07
N ARG A 100 -41.89 31.19 30.73
CA ARG A 100 -42.45 32.57 30.61
C ARG A 100 -41.54 33.34 29.64
N GLY A 101 -41.96 34.26 28.77
CA GLY A 101 -43.30 34.79 28.50
C GLY A 101 -43.31 36.31 28.41
N ASP A 102 -42.91 36.87 27.25
CA ASP A 102 -43.37 38.15 26.65
C ASP A 102 -43.26 39.50 27.42
N PRO A 103 -43.46 40.69 26.78
CA PRO A 103 -43.29 41.08 25.37
C PRO A 103 -42.65 42.51 25.16
N CYS A 104 -42.75 43.00 23.91
CA CYS A 104 -42.88 44.42 23.49
C CYS A 104 -41.63 45.31 23.35
N GLY A 105 -41.41 45.75 22.10
CA GLY A 105 -40.52 46.84 21.70
C GLY A 105 -40.67 47.14 20.20
N ALA A 106 -41.74 47.83 19.81
CA ALA A 106 -42.00 48.17 18.41
C ALA A 106 -41.23 49.43 17.96
N GLY A 107 -40.72 49.43 16.74
CA GLY A 107 -39.99 50.56 16.16
C GLY A 107 -39.86 50.45 14.63
N GLU A 108 -40.54 51.35 13.93
CA GLU A 108 -40.65 51.48 12.47
C GLU A 108 -39.28 51.73 11.78
N GLY A 109 -39.05 51.43 10.50
CA GLY A 109 -39.93 50.84 9.47
C GLY A 109 -39.35 50.98 8.05
N ARG A 110 -40.18 50.69 7.03
CA ARG A 110 -39.94 50.80 5.57
C ARG A 110 -38.85 49.87 4.96
N ALA A 111 -38.91 49.47 3.69
CA ALA A 111 -40.03 49.15 2.78
C ALA A 111 -39.44 48.43 1.56
N GLY A 112 -39.94 47.25 1.17
CA GLY A 112 -39.41 46.53 0.00
C GLY A 112 -40.06 45.17 -0.22
N ARG A 113 -41.23 45.13 -0.87
CA ARG A 113 -41.97 43.87 -1.08
C ARG A 113 -41.23 42.90 -2.00
N ALA A 114 -41.20 41.65 -1.56
CA ALA A 114 -40.62 40.52 -2.28
C ALA A 114 -41.18 40.33 -3.71
N ARG A 115 -40.30 39.89 -4.61
CA ARG A 115 -40.68 39.16 -5.82
C ARG A 115 -40.02 37.78 -5.83
N ARG A 116 -40.89 36.76 -5.90
CA ARG A 116 -40.72 35.37 -6.37
C ARG A 116 -39.27 34.86 -6.53
N ARG A 117 -38.91 33.83 -5.74
CA ARG A 117 -37.73 32.98 -5.95
C ARG A 117 -37.74 32.36 -7.37
N PRO A 118 -36.68 32.54 -8.18
CA PRO A 118 -36.37 31.63 -9.28
C PRO A 118 -35.51 30.46 -8.79
N CYS A 119 -35.60 29.33 -9.48
CA CYS A 119 -34.70 28.20 -9.27
C CYS A 119 -33.28 28.55 -9.74
N LEU A 120 -32.27 28.24 -8.93
CA LEU A 120 -30.85 28.18 -9.32
C LEU A 120 -30.41 26.75 -8.99
N ALA A 121 -30.16 25.90 -9.98
CA ALA A 121 -28.93 25.86 -10.79
C ALA A 121 -27.73 25.45 -9.93
N ALA A 122 -27.29 24.20 -10.09
CA ALA A 122 -26.17 23.63 -9.35
C ALA A 122 -24.85 24.34 -9.70
N PRO A 123 -23.91 24.47 -8.75
CA PRO A 123 -22.60 25.05 -9.02
C PRO A 123 -21.78 24.10 -9.90
N ALA A 124 -21.29 24.61 -11.03
CA ALA A 124 -20.30 23.90 -11.84
C ALA A 124 -18.94 23.92 -11.13
N LEU A 125 -18.33 22.74 -10.95
CA LEU A 125 -16.97 22.61 -10.43
C LEU A 125 -15.97 23.20 -11.44
N ALA A 126 -15.11 24.10 -10.97
CA ALA A 126 -14.05 24.68 -11.78
C ALA A 126 -12.85 23.73 -11.88
N SER A 127 -12.43 23.38 -13.10
CA SER A 127 -11.17 22.65 -13.32
C SER A 127 -9.95 23.56 -13.12
N PRO A 128 -8.94 23.15 -12.33
CA PRO A 128 -7.70 23.89 -12.17
C PRO A 128 -6.63 23.43 -13.16
N LEU A 129 -6.78 23.77 -14.45
CA LEU A 129 -5.70 23.65 -15.43
C LEU A 129 -5.62 24.92 -16.28
N GLY A 130 -4.52 25.66 -16.14
CA GLY A 130 -4.27 26.91 -16.85
C GLY A 130 -4.09 26.69 -18.35
N GLY A 131 -4.76 27.49 -19.17
CA GLY A 131 -4.76 27.31 -20.62
C GLY A 131 -3.54 27.90 -21.34
N GLN A 132 -3.06 27.19 -22.36
CA GLN A 132 -2.55 27.83 -23.57
C GLN A 132 -3.45 27.43 -24.74
N GLY A 133 -4.02 28.44 -25.41
CA GLY A 133 -5.08 28.22 -26.40
C GLY A 133 -4.55 27.98 -27.81
N HIS A 134 -4.77 26.77 -28.35
CA HIS A 134 -4.71 26.52 -29.79
C HIS A 134 -6.13 26.44 -30.36
N ARG A 135 -6.49 27.38 -31.26
CA ARG A 135 -7.78 27.40 -31.96
C ARG A 135 -7.86 26.25 -32.98
N VAL A 136 -8.57 25.18 -32.64
CA VAL A 136 -8.96 24.16 -33.63
C VAL A 136 -10.11 24.72 -34.48
N ARG A 137 -9.92 24.73 -35.80
CA ARG A 137 -10.91 25.23 -36.78
C ARG A 137 -11.68 24.03 -37.33
N LEU A 138 -12.93 23.85 -36.90
CA LEU A 138 -13.83 22.84 -37.45
C LEU A 138 -14.12 23.15 -38.94
N LEU A 139 -13.67 22.27 -39.83
CA LEU A 139 -14.05 22.27 -41.24
C LEU A 139 -15.22 21.31 -41.45
N ALA A 140 -16.39 21.86 -41.77
CA ALA A 140 -17.55 21.08 -42.19
C ALA A 140 -17.34 20.52 -43.62
N GLY A 141 -17.10 19.21 -43.73
CA GLY A 141 -16.98 18.48 -45.00
C GLY A 141 -18.28 17.76 -45.37
N ARG A 142 -18.71 17.86 -46.62
CA ARG A 142 -19.99 17.31 -47.12
C ARG A 142 -19.88 15.83 -47.51
N GLY A 143 -20.98 15.09 -47.32
CA GLY A 143 -21.39 13.97 -48.18
C GLY A 143 -20.70 12.62 -47.94
N ALA A 144 -21.44 11.66 -47.37
CA ALA A 144 -21.05 10.26 -47.37
C ALA A 144 -21.32 9.61 -48.75
N PRO A 145 -20.39 8.84 -49.33
CA PRO A 145 -20.69 7.96 -50.45
C PRO A 145 -21.43 6.71 -49.97
N ARG A 146 -22.43 6.26 -50.74
CA ARG A 146 -23.04 4.93 -50.57
C ARG A 146 -22.06 3.86 -51.07
N LEU A 147 -22.02 2.71 -50.39
CA LEU A 147 -21.34 1.51 -50.89
C LEU A 147 -22.26 0.76 -51.86
N ASP A 148 -21.71 0.32 -52.98
CA ASP A 148 -22.38 -0.53 -53.98
C ASP A 148 -21.68 -1.92 -54.00
N PRO A 149 -22.39 -3.06 -53.98
CA PRO A 149 -21.78 -4.37 -53.75
C PRO A 149 -21.40 -5.08 -55.06
N GLY A 150 -20.10 -5.19 -55.38
CA GLY A 150 -19.62 -5.82 -56.61
C GLY A 150 -18.26 -6.53 -56.53
N SER A 151 -18.20 -7.73 -57.12
CA SER A 151 -16.98 -8.49 -57.54
C SER A 151 -15.87 -8.81 -56.51
N LYS A 152 -16.11 -9.87 -55.72
CA LYS A 152 -15.34 -11.14 -55.68
C LYS A 152 -13.80 -11.16 -55.94
N ARG A 153 -13.14 -11.87 -55.00
CA ARG A 153 -11.89 -12.68 -55.06
C ARG A 153 -10.52 -11.97 -54.91
N GLY A 154 -9.75 -12.43 -53.91
CA GLY A 154 -8.31 -12.69 -54.14
C GLY A 154 -7.31 -12.26 -53.06
N GLY A 155 -7.39 -12.83 -51.84
CA GLY A 155 -6.26 -13.14 -50.94
C GLY A 155 -5.13 -12.12 -50.64
N GLY A 156 -4.92 -11.85 -49.34
CA GLY A 156 -3.58 -11.63 -48.79
C GLY A 156 -3.31 -10.31 -48.05
N ALA A 157 -3.12 -10.44 -46.73
CA ALA A 157 -2.37 -9.54 -45.83
C ALA A 157 -2.84 -8.08 -45.63
N ASP A 158 -3.24 -7.80 -44.39
CA ASP A 158 -3.44 -6.47 -43.79
C ASP A 158 -2.09 -5.72 -43.60
N PRO A 159 -1.92 -4.48 -44.11
CA PRO A 159 -0.64 -3.76 -44.05
C PRO A 159 -0.65 -2.48 -43.19
N LEU A 160 -1.01 -2.54 -41.90
CA LEU A 160 -0.88 -1.39 -40.97
C LEU A 160 -0.14 -1.68 -39.65
N LEU A 161 1.15 -2.02 -39.73
CA LEU A 161 2.11 -1.78 -38.63
C LEU A 161 3.57 -1.77 -39.14
N ARG A 162 4.05 -0.61 -39.59
CA ARG A 162 5.49 -0.32 -39.73
C ARG A 162 5.84 1.09 -39.27
N LEU A 163 6.34 1.17 -38.04
CA LEU A 163 6.97 2.37 -37.49
C LEU A 163 8.32 2.61 -38.18
N VAL A 164 8.47 3.68 -38.95
CA VAL A 164 9.75 4.05 -39.59
C VAL A 164 10.38 5.23 -38.85
N LEU A 165 11.45 4.94 -38.10
CA LEU A 165 12.35 5.97 -37.57
C LEU A 165 13.11 6.64 -38.72
N ARG A 166 12.76 7.88 -39.06
CA ARG A 166 13.57 8.72 -39.96
C ARG A 166 14.57 9.56 -39.16
N ARG A 167 15.86 9.22 -39.27
CA ARG A 167 16.94 10.20 -39.07
C ARG A 167 16.91 11.18 -40.25
N GLY A 168 16.91 12.48 -39.97
CA GLY A 168 16.97 13.54 -40.97
C GLY A 168 17.88 14.65 -40.48
N SER A 169 19.10 14.70 -41.02
CA SER A 169 20.06 15.78 -40.81
C SER A 169 19.88 16.84 -41.89
N GLU A 170 19.52 18.07 -41.54
CA GLU A 170 19.81 19.25 -42.39
C GLU A 170 19.66 20.56 -41.60
N SER A 171 20.45 21.58 -41.99
CA SER A 171 20.56 22.86 -41.30
C SER A 171 20.05 24.01 -42.19
N PRO A 172 19.23 24.95 -41.66
CA PRO A 172 19.01 26.24 -42.29
C PRO A 172 19.86 27.32 -41.60
N ARG A 173 20.77 27.95 -42.36
CA ARG A 173 21.50 29.15 -41.92
C ARG A 173 20.60 30.40 -41.98
N GLY A 174 20.74 31.28 -40.99
CA GLY A 174 20.67 32.73 -41.20
C GLY A 174 19.32 33.43 -41.07
N ARG A 175 18.96 33.83 -39.84
CA ARG A 175 18.27 35.11 -39.58
C ARG A 175 18.96 35.84 -38.43
N ARG A 176 19.08 37.17 -38.53
CA ARG A 176 19.86 38.03 -37.62
C ARG A 176 19.33 37.96 -36.18
N ALA A 177 20.24 37.86 -35.21
CA ALA A 177 19.92 38.04 -33.80
C ALA A 177 19.61 39.52 -33.48
N PRO A 178 18.57 39.82 -32.69
CA PRO A 178 18.43 41.13 -32.06
C PRO A 178 19.51 41.29 -30.96
N LYS A 179 20.06 42.51 -30.82
CA LYS A 179 21.07 42.83 -29.81
C LYS A 179 20.51 42.63 -28.39
N PRO A 180 21.33 42.19 -27.41
CA PRO A 180 20.89 42.10 -26.02
C PRO A 180 20.58 43.50 -25.48
N LEU A 181 19.34 43.69 -25.01
CA LEU A 181 19.01 44.84 -24.16
C LEU A 181 19.67 44.62 -22.80
N ALA A 182 20.75 45.36 -22.55
CA ALA A 182 21.32 45.47 -21.22
C ALA A 182 20.27 46.08 -20.28
N ARG A 183 19.71 45.27 -19.38
CA ARG A 183 19.02 45.76 -18.19
C ARG A 183 19.83 45.37 -16.97
N ALA A 184 20.33 46.41 -16.30
CA ALA A 184 20.90 46.29 -14.97
C ALA A 184 19.93 45.58 -14.03
N GLY A 185 20.45 44.67 -13.20
CA GLY A 185 19.66 43.83 -12.29
C GLY A 185 20.33 42.49 -12.01
N ALA A 186 20.95 41.86 -13.02
CA ALA A 186 21.64 40.56 -12.91
C ALA A 186 23.00 40.61 -12.18
N ARG A 187 23.14 41.47 -11.16
CA ARG A 187 24.27 41.57 -10.22
C ARG A 187 23.82 41.79 -8.76
N ARG A 188 22.62 41.32 -8.39
CA ARG A 188 22.17 41.16 -7.00
C ARG A 188 21.28 39.92 -6.87
N ALA A 189 21.91 38.76 -6.68
CA ALA A 189 21.32 37.50 -6.17
C ALA A 189 22.41 36.41 -6.00
N ALA A 190 23.63 36.80 -5.62
CA ALA A 190 24.76 35.88 -5.39
C ALA A 190 25.43 36.11 -4.03
N GLU A 191 24.91 37.06 -3.25
CA GLU A 191 25.49 37.59 -2.02
C GLU A 191 24.33 37.83 -1.05
N ASP A 192 23.98 36.76 -0.34
CA ASP A 192 23.51 36.72 1.05
C ASP A 192 23.27 35.23 1.34
N LEU A 193 24.36 34.48 1.56
CA LEU A 193 24.28 33.21 2.29
C LEU A 193 23.61 33.55 3.62
N VAL A 194 22.43 32.99 3.88
CA VAL A 194 21.70 33.32 5.11
C VAL A 194 22.53 32.81 6.29
N SER A 195 23.21 33.75 6.97
CA SER A 195 24.13 33.44 8.06
C SER A 195 23.38 32.71 9.16
N GLY A 196 23.78 31.47 9.43
CA GLY A 196 23.14 30.60 10.41
C GLY A 196 24.07 29.44 10.74
N ILE A 197 23.77 28.75 11.84
CA ILE A 197 24.59 27.67 12.38
C ILE A 197 23.82 26.36 12.26
N VAL A 198 24.46 25.33 11.71
CA VAL A 198 23.91 23.98 11.69
C VAL A 198 24.57 23.14 12.76
N LEU A 199 23.76 22.52 13.61
CA LEU A 199 24.18 21.59 14.65
C LEU A 199 23.67 20.19 14.29
N VAL A 200 24.53 19.37 13.67
CA VAL A 200 24.20 17.97 13.37
C VAL A 200 24.27 17.16 14.66
N VAL A 201 23.12 16.68 15.13
CA VAL A 201 22.96 15.94 16.38
C VAL A 201 23.37 14.49 16.13
N ALA A 202 24.48 14.05 16.75
CA ALA A 202 25.07 12.75 16.47
C ALA A 202 25.61 12.04 17.71
N LYS A 203 25.89 10.75 17.57
CA LYS A 203 26.71 9.95 18.50
C LYS A 203 27.87 9.33 17.71
N ALA A 204 28.90 8.85 18.39
CA ALA A 204 29.96 8.12 17.70
C ALA A 204 29.41 6.83 17.05
N PRO A 205 29.79 6.49 15.80
CA PRO A 205 29.51 5.20 15.19
C PRO A 205 30.35 4.10 15.84
N THR A 206 29.92 3.66 17.02
CA THR A 206 30.55 2.57 17.77
C THR A 206 29.72 1.29 17.62
N PRO A 207 30.34 0.13 17.30
CA PRO A 207 29.66 -1.17 17.26
C PRO A 207 28.88 -1.47 18.54
N GLY A 208 27.63 -1.89 18.39
CA GLY A 208 26.75 -2.24 19.52
C GLY A 208 26.18 -1.06 20.30
N ARG A 209 26.62 0.18 20.03
CA ARG A 209 26.05 1.41 20.62
C ARG A 209 25.26 2.26 19.62
N SER A 210 25.40 1.99 18.33
CA SER A 210 24.74 2.72 17.23
C SER A 210 23.99 1.78 16.31
N LYS A 211 22.87 2.27 15.74
CA LYS A 211 21.97 1.57 14.80
C LYS A 211 21.68 0.11 15.17
N THR A 212 21.42 -0.14 16.46
CA THR A 212 21.20 -1.48 17.01
C THR A 212 19.94 -2.16 16.47
N ARG A 213 18.95 -1.41 15.98
CA ARG A 213 17.76 -1.95 15.31
C ARG A 213 18.04 -2.62 13.95
N LEU A 214 19.23 -2.41 13.38
CA LEU A 214 19.67 -3.10 12.15
C LEU A 214 20.35 -4.46 12.43
N VAL A 215 20.47 -4.84 13.70
CA VAL A 215 21.18 -6.02 14.18
C VAL A 215 20.18 -6.94 14.90
N PRO A 216 19.83 -8.14 14.36
CA PRO A 216 20.24 -8.73 13.07
C PRO A 216 19.50 -8.11 11.86
N PRO A 217 19.89 -8.42 10.60
CA PRO A 217 20.97 -9.31 10.16
C PRO A 217 22.31 -8.60 9.96
N LEU A 218 22.41 -7.27 10.06
CA LEU A 218 23.72 -6.63 10.04
C LEU A 218 24.49 -7.04 11.30
N THR A 219 25.81 -7.12 11.20
CA THR A 219 26.66 -7.22 12.39
C THR A 219 26.74 -5.86 13.08
N ALA A 220 27.03 -5.85 14.38
CA ALA A 220 27.27 -4.62 15.14
C ALA A 220 28.31 -3.69 14.47
N SER A 221 29.34 -4.25 13.83
CA SER A 221 30.34 -3.49 13.09
C SER A 221 29.80 -2.88 11.79
N ARG A 222 28.99 -3.62 11.02
CA ARG A 222 28.37 -3.09 9.79
C ARG A 222 27.30 -2.03 10.08
N ALA A 223 26.55 -2.17 11.17
CA ALA A 223 25.60 -1.15 11.61
C ALA A 223 26.30 0.17 12.02
N ALA A 224 27.45 0.06 12.69
CA ALA A 224 28.28 1.22 13.03
C ALA A 224 28.95 1.85 11.78
N GLU A 225 29.49 1.05 10.87
CA GLU A 225 30.03 1.52 9.59
C GLU A 225 28.97 2.29 8.78
N LEU A 226 27.74 1.76 8.72
CA LEU A 226 26.60 2.46 8.10
C LEU A 226 26.31 3.79 8.79
N HIS A 227 26.19 3.82 10.13
CA HIS A 227 26.01 5.08 10.86
C HIS A 227 27.13 6.11 10.58
N GLY A 228 28.38 5.65 10.42
CA GLY A 228 29.49 6.50 9.99
C GLY A 228 29.29 7.07 8.58
N CYS A 229 28.81 6.28 7.63
CA CYS A 229 28.45 6.75 6.29
C CYS A 229 27.28 7.75 6.30
N LEU A 230 26.24 7.50 7.10
CA LEU A 230 25.08 8.41 7.23
C LEU A 230 25.52 9.77 7.77
N LEU A 231 26.33 9.76 8.83
CA LEU A 231 26.85 10.97 9.46
C LEU A 231 27.78 11.76 8.52
N LEU A 232 28.68 11.07 7.80
CA LEU A 232 29.54 11.69 6.78
C LEU A 232 28.70 12.38 5.69
N ASP A 233 27.77 11.65 5.07
CA ASP A 233 26.95 12.19 3.99
C ASP A 233 26.04 13.34 4.44
N THR A 234 25.55 13.29 5.68
CA THR A 234 24.71 14.33 6.28
C THR A 234 25.51 15.60 6.57
N VAL A 235 26.70 15.48 7.18
CA VAL A 235 27.59 16.63 7.44
C VAL A 235 28.08 17.25 6.13
N ASP A 236 28.43 16.44 5.13
CA ASP A 236 28.77 16.90 3.78
C ASP A 236 27.61 17.65 3.11
N ALA A 237 26.37 17.15 3.25
CA ALA A 237 25.19 17.84 2.74
C ALA A 237 24.97 19.19 3.43
N CYS A 238 25.12 19.24 4.76
CA CYS A 238 24.98 20.48 5.53
C CYS A 238 26.05 21.52 5.14
N ARG A 239 27.33 21.12 5.10
CA ARG A 239 28.48 21.99 4.75
C ARG A 239 28.44 22.55 3.34
N ARG A 240 27.67 21.95 2.42
CA ARG A 240 27.46 22.47 1.05
C ARG A 240 26.46 23.62 0.99
N GLU A 241 25.60 23.77 1.99
CA GLU A 241 24.67 24.91 2.09
C GLU A 241 25.12 25.93 3.14
N ILE A 242 25.63 25.48 4.28
CA ILE A 242 25.95 26.31 5.44
C ILE A 242 27.36 25.99 5.93
N GLU A 243 28.28 26.94 5.76
CA GLU A 243 29.70 26.76 6.09
C GLU A 243 29.91 26.44 7.58
N ASP A 244 29.17 27.12 8.47
CA ASP A 244 29.19 26.88 9.91
C ASP A 244 28.31 25.69 10.32
N THR A 245 28.72 24.51 9.86
CA THR A 245 28.17 23.22 10.30
C THR A 245 29.08 22.63 11.39
N ARG A 246 28.50 22.39 12.56
CA ARG A 246 29.11 21.79 13.76
C ARG A 246 28.38 20.47 14.10
N VAL A 247 28.97 19.63 14.93
CA VAL A 247 28.34 18.38 15.42
C VAL A 247 28.07 18.45 16.91
N LEU A 248 26.82 18.25 17.31
CA LEU A 248 26.36 18.28 18.70
C LEU A 248 26.28 16.85 19.28
N PHE A 249 27.25 16.47 20.11
CA PHE A 249 27.47 15.08 20.53
C PHE A 249 27.22 14.80 22.01
N GLY A 250 26.69 13.60 22.31
CA GLY A 250 26.08 13.30 23.62
C GLY A 250 27.02 12.96 24.79
N SER A 251 28.24 12.48 24.54
CA SER A 251 29.14 12.00 25.59
C SER A 251 30.60 12.18 25.21
N GLU A 252 31.47 12.50 26.16
CA GLU A 252 32.92 12.68 25.93
C GLU A 252 33.60 11.41 25.38
N VAL A 253 33.05 10.21 25.61
CA VAL A 253 33.54 8.97 24.98
C VAL A 253 33.31 8.94 23.46
N ASP A 254 32.41 9.77 22.95
CA ASP A 254 32.09 9.88 21.53
C ASP A 254 32.98 10.93 20.81
N ARG A 255 33.67 11.81 21.55
CA ARG A 255 34.52 12.89 21.00
C ARG A 255 35.59 12.34 20.06
N ALA A 256 36.55 11.55 20.57
CA ALA A 256 37.70 11.11 19.77
C ALA A 256 37.31 10.27 18.52
N PRO A 257 36.31 9.36 18.57
CA PRO A 257 35.78 8.72 17.35
C PRO A 257 35.17 9.70 16.34
N LEU A 258 34.48 10.76 16.80
CA LEU A 258 33.91 11.78 15.93
C LEU A 258 35.00 12.68 15.31
N GLU A 259 36.02 13.07 16.08
CA GLU A 259 37.18 13.84 15.57
C GLU A 259 37.95 13.06 14.49
N ALA A 260 38.09 11.74 14.67
CA ALA A 260 38.73 10.85 13.69
C ALA A 260 37.90 10.66 12.41
N LEU A 261 36.57 10.66 12.51
CA LEU A 261 35.66 10.51 11.37
C LEU A 261 35.47 11.82 10.59
N LEU A 262 35.42 12.95 11.31
CA LEU A 262 35.03 14.27 10.79
C LEU A 262 36.16 15.31 11.03
N PRO A 263 37.36 15.11 10.44
CA PRO A 263 38.48 16.00 10.65
C PRO A 263 38.16 17.43 10.18
N GLY A 264 38.32 18.41 11.07
CA GLY A 264 38.03 19.82 10.77
C GLY A 264 36.54 20.19 10.79
N VAL A 265 35.68 19.37 11.42
CA VAL A 265 34.31 19.76 11.80
C VAL A 265 34.30 20.14 13.29
N PRO A 266 33.82 21.32 13.68
CA PRO A 266 33.73 21.70 15.09
C PRO A 266 32.79 20.76 15.87
N LEU A 267 33.24 20.27 17.03
CA LEU A 267 32.44 19.42 17.91
C LEU A 267 31.97 20.21 19.15
N VAL A 268 30.67 20.12 19.43
CA VAL A 268 29.97 20.77 20.55
C VAL A 268 29.42 19.67 21.47
N PRO A 269 29.78 19.65 22.78
CA PRO A 269 29.18 18.69 23.71
C PRO A 269 27.72 19.05 24.00
N GLN A 270 26.87 18.04 24.18
CA GLN A 270 25.51 18.21 24.70
C GLN A 270 25.53 18.54 26.19
N GLU A 271 24.66 19.45 26.60
CA GLU A 271 24.55 19.94 27.98
C GLU A 271 23.16 19.63 28.58
N GLY A 272 23.05 19.67 29.90
CA GLY A 272 21.79 19.44 30.63
C GLY A 272 21.36 17.96 30.73
N ARG A 273 20.07 17.72 31.00
CA ARG A 273 19.54 16.38 31.35
C ARG A 273 18.68 15.79 30.24
N GLY A 274 19.28 14.89 29.46
CA GLY A 274 18.59 14.16 28.40
C GLY A 274 18.36 15.00 27.13
N LEU A 275 17.63 14.43 26.17
CA LEU A 275 17.58 14.98 24.81
C LEU A 275 16.94 16.37 24.72
N ALA A 276 15.85 16.63 25.46
CA ALA A 276 15.18 17.94 25.43
C ALA A 276 16.12 19.09 25.83
N ASP A 277 16.84 18.94 26.94
CA ASP A 277 17.82 19.92 27.38
C ASP A 277 18.98 20.06 26.40
N ALA A 278 19.51 18.93 25.89
CA ALA A 278 20.62 18.93 24.95
C ALA A 278 20.30 19.72 23.67
N LEU A 279 19.10 19.55 23.12
CA LEU A 279 18.64 20.28 21.93
C LEU A 279 18.39 21.77 22.26
N ARG A 280 17.65 22.06 23.34
CA ARG A 280 17.33 23.42 23.77
C ARG A 280 18.58 24.25 24.06
N LEU A 281 19.51 23.73 24.87
CA LEU A 281 20.78 24.39 25.22
C LEU A 281 21.70 24.51 24.01
N GLY A 282 21.67 23.54 23.09
CA GLY A 282 22.36 23.61 21.80
C GLY A 282 21.94 24.85 20.98
N ILE A 283 20.63 25.13 20.91
CA ILE A 283 20.10 26.36 20.29
C ILE A 283 20.45 27.60 21.11
N GLU A 284 20.14 27.60 22.41
CA GLU A 284 20.31 28.75 23.31
C GLU A 284 21.73 29.30 23.31
N ARG A 285 22.73 28.41 23.30
CA ARG A 285 24.16 28.75 23.26
C ARG A 285 24.61 29.44 21.97
N HIS A 286 23.92 29.22 20.85
CA HIS A 286 24.36 29.63 19.51
C HIS A 286 23.45 30.67 18.83
N VAL A 287 22.21 30.84 19.30
CA VAL A 287 21.25 31.83 18.77
C VAL A 287 21.79 33.26 18.77
N GLY A 288 22.69 33.60 19.70
CA GLY A 288 23.35 34.90 19.76
C GLY A 288 24.37 35.15 18.63
N GLU A 289 24.84 34.10 17.95
CA GLU A 289 25.73 34.18 16.78
C GLU A 289 24.92 34.25 15.46
N GLY A 290 23.68 33.73 15.45
CA GLY A 290 22.76 33.70 14.32
C GLY A 290 21.65 32.67 14.50
N PRO A 291 20.66 32.58 13.59
CA PRO A 291 19.66 31.51 13.62
C PRO A 291 20.32 30.13 13.60
N VAL A 292 19.75 29.17 14.33
CA VAL A 292 20.31 27.83 14.53
C VAL A 292 19.37 26.77 13.96
N ALA A 293 19.92 25.77 13.28
CA ALA A 293 19.22 24.56 12.86
C ALA A 293 19.85 23.31 13.50
N LEU A 294 19.07 22.56 14.28
CA LEU A 294 19.41 21.20 14.71
C LEU A 294 19.01 20.22 13.60
N VAL A 295 19.91 19.32 13.23
CA VAL A 295 19.71 18.35 12.13
C VAL A 295 20.06 16.93 12.61
N SER A 296 19.23 15.94 12.30
CA SER A 296 19.51 14.52 12.61
C SER A 296 20.73 14.01 11.83
N SER A 297 21.52 13.07 12.38
CA SER A 297 22.65 12.43 11.67
C SER A 297 22.25 11.37 10.63
N ASP A 298 21.00 10.91 10.68
CA ASP A 298 20.60 9.62 10.09
C ASP A 298 19.80 9.76 8.78
N ILE A 299 19.92 10.91 8.11
CA ILE A 299 19.07 11.37 7.00
C ILE A 299 19.86 11.59 5.71
N PRO A 300 20.31 10.51 5.05
CA PRO A 300 21.12 10.64 3.84
C PRO A 300 20.33 11.29 2.70
N GLY A 301 21.03 12.10 1.91
CA GLY A 301 20.54 12.57 0.61
C GLY A 301 19.49 13.69 0.62
N VAL A 302 19.30 14.37 1.78
CA VAL A 302 18.48 15.58 1.95
C VAL A 302 18.59 16.51 0.72
N PRO A 303 17.48 17.09 0.21
CA PRO A 303 17.52 17.88 -1.01
C PRO A 303 18.41 19.13 -0.87
N PRO A 304 19.26 19.43 -1.86
CA PRO A 304 19.97 20.71 -1.90
C PRO A 304 18.98 21.88 -1.88
N GLY A 305 19.28 22.87 -1.05
CA GLY A 305 18.47 24.05 -0.77
C GLY A 305 17.55 23.89 0.46
N SER A 306 17.55 22.76 1.16
CA SER A 306 16.63 22.52 2.29
C SER A 306 16.98 23.34 3.53
N LEU A 307 18.28 23.51 3.81
CA LEU A 307 18.74 24.36 4.92
C LEU A 307 18.60 25.83 4.54
N THR A 308 18.93 26.17 3.30
CA THR A 308 18.74 27.51 2.72
C THR A 308 17.27 27.94 2.83
N ALA A 309 16.32 27.05 2.50
CA ALA A 309 14.89 27.31 2.66
C ALA A 309 14.47 27.46 4.14
N ALA A 310 15.05 26.68 5.05
CA ALA A 310 14.80 26.82 6.49
C ALA A 310 15.23 28.19 7.02
N PHE A 311 16.46 28.61 6.75
CA PHE A 311 16.97 29.91 7.19
C PHE A 311 16.28 31.08 6.48
N SER A 312 15.87 30.92 5.22
CA SER A 312 15.04 31.91 4.51
C SER A 312 13.66 32.05 5.16
N ALA A 313 13.00 30.95 5.52
CA ALA A 313 11.72 31.01 6.24
C ALA A 313 11.85 31.72 7.60
N LEU A 314 12.94 31.48 8.34
CA LEU A 314 13.25 32.26 9.56
C LEU A 314 13.51 33.75 9.26
N ALA A 315 14.04 34.11 8.10
CA ALA A 315 14.24 35.51 7.66
C ALA A 315 12.92 36.20 7.29
N ASP A 316 11.99 35.47 6.66
CA ASP A 316 10.63 35.91 6.37
C ASP A 316 9.72 35.93 7.64
N GLY A 317 10.29 35.55 8.80
CA GLY A 317 9.69 35.70 10.11
C GLY A 317 9.05 34.43 10.69
N ALA A 318 9.34 33.23 10.18
CA ALA A 318 9.04 32.03 10.94
C ALA A 318 9.76 32.08 12.30
N ASP A 319 9.08 31.70 13.37
CA ASP A 319 9.69 31.59 14.70
C ASP A 319 10.35 30.22 14.85
N VAL A 320 9.73 29.19 14.23
CA VAL A 320 10.22 27.80 14.19
C VAL A 320 10.05 27.23 12.78
N VAL A 321 11.05 26.50 12.29
CA VAL A 321 10.95 25.66 11.09
C VAL A 321 11.11 24.20 11.48
N LEU A 322 10.24 23.32 10.98
CA LEU A 322 10.28 21.88 11.25
C LEU A 322 10.39 21.08 9.94
N GLY A 323 11.38 20.18 9.86
CA GLY A 323 11.48 19.16 8.82
C GLY A 323 10.98 17.81 9.35
N PRO A 324 9.81 17.29 8.91
CA PRO A 324 9.24 16.05 9.47
C PRO A 324 10.05 14.81 9.07
N ALA A 325 10.32 13.91 10.00
CA ALA A 325 10.90 12.60 9.68
C ALA A 325 9.78 11.55 9.48
N MET A 326 10.02 10.54 8.65
CA MET A 326 9.01 9.52 8.33
C MET A 326 8.74 8.54 9.49
N ASP A 327 9.59 8.50 10.51
CA ASP A 327 9.37 7.77 11.77
C ASP A 327 8.37 8.45 12.74
N GLY A 328 7.94 9.69 12.42
CA GLY A 328 7.11 10.54 13.28
C GLY A 328 7.89 11.48 14.21
N GLY A 329 9.22 11.50 14.10
CA GLY A 329 10.10 12.54 14.61
C GLY A 329 10.26 13.72 13.63
N TYR A 330 11.32 14.50 13.81
CA TYR A 330 11.73 15.53 12.87
C TYR A 330 13.22 15.39 12.54
N TRP A 331 13.56 15.54 11.27
CA TRP A 331 14.94 15.57 10.80
C TRP A 331 15.60 16.93 11.02
N LEU A 332 14.79 18.00 11.12
CA LEU A 332 15.25 19.36 11.41
C LEU A 332 14.28 20.09 12.34
N ILE A 333 14.85 20.85 13.28
CA ILE A 333 14.20 21.99 13.93
C ILE A 333 15.13 23.20 13.87
N ALA A 334 14.66 24.31 13.33
CA ALA A 334 15.45 25.54 13.23
C ALA A 334 14.69 26.74 13.81
N MET A 335 15.42 27.64 14.49
CA MET A 335 14.85 28.72 15.30
C MET A 335 15.74 29.96 15.20
N ARG A 336 15.11 31.15 15.23
CA ARG A 336 15.82 32.44 15.26
C ARG A 336 16.19 32.86 16.69
N GLU A 337 15.31 32.56 17.64
CA GLU A 337 15.47 32.86 19.06
C GLU A 337 15.31 31.57 19.87
N ALA A 338 15.85 31.54 21.08
CA ALA A 338 15.78 30.37 21.95
C ALA A 338 14.40 30.30 22.62
N ASP A 339 13.68 29.20 22.41
CA ASP A 339 12.37 28.95 23.04
C ASP A 339 12.32 27.50 23.58
N SER A 340 11.89 27.33 24.83
CA SER A 340 11.78 26.01 25.47
C SER A 340 10.54 25.24 25.03
N ARG A 341 9.47 25.95 24.64
CA ARG A 341 8.11 25.41 24.46
C ARG A 341 8.04 24.26 23.45
N PRO A 342 8.77 24.27 22.30
CA PRO A 342 8.81 23.14 21.36
C PRO A 342 9.40 21.84 21.93
N PHE A 343 10.15 21.91 23.03
CA PHE A 343 10.84 20.79 23.69
C PHE A 343 10.16 20.32 24.99
N GLU A 344 9.09 20.98 25.42
CA GLU A 344 8.41 20.71 26.69
C GLU A 344 7.51 19.47 26.65
N ASN A 345 7.82 18.51 27.52
CA ASN A 345 7.06 17.26 27.71
C ASN A 345 6.86 16.47 26.40
N ILE A 346 7.89 16.43 25.54
CA ILE A 346 7.90 15.65 24.31
C ILE A 346 8.09 14.15 24.61
N PRO A 347 7.26 13.25 24.04
CA PRO A 347 7.41 11.81 24.19
C PRO A 347 8.54 11.29 23.27
N TRP A 348 9.79 11.57 23.64
CA TRP A 348 10.98 11.17 22.88
C TRP A 348 11.00 9.67 22.54
N SER A 349 11.58 9.34 21.39
CA SER A 349 11.64 7.96 20.85
C SER A 349 10.27 7.33 20.57
N THR A 350 9.27 8.14 20.23
CA THR A 350 7.96 7.68 19.75
C THR A 350 7.54 8.40 18.45
N PRO A 351 6.67 7.81 17.61
CA PRO A 351 6.14 8.48 16.42
C PRO A 351 5.27 9.71 16.69
N ALA A 352 5.02 10.06 17.96
CA ALA A 352 4.25 11.24 18.34
C ALA A 352 5.11 12.52 18.46
N VAL A 353 6.44 12.43 18.38
CA VAL A 353 7.37 13.54 18.63
C VAL A 353 7.02 14.78 17.79
N TYR A 354 6.94 14.66 16.46
CA TYR A 354 6.63 15.78 15.58
C TYR A 354 5.23 16.36 15.80
N ALA A 355 4.23 15.49 15.96
CA ALA A 355 2.85 15.92 16.19
C ALA A 355 2.70 16.70 17.50
N VAL A 356 3.37 16.25 18.58
CA VAL A 356 3.37 16.93 19.88
C VAL A 356 4.19 18.22 19.82
N THR A 357 5.39 18.23 19.22
CA THR A 357 6.20 19.44 19.05
C THR A 357 5.44 20.51 18.23
N ARG A 358 4.75 20.12 17.14
CA ARG A 358 3.91 21.06 16.38
C ARG A 358 2.79 21.64 17.24
N ALA A 359 2.04 20.79 17.96
CA ALA A 359 0.97 21.24 18.84
C ALA A 359 1.47 22.15 19.99
N ARG A 360 2.70 21.94 20.48
CA ARG A 360 3.36 22.86 21.44
C ARG A 360 3.62 24.22 20.83
N CYS A 361 4.18 24.28 19.62
CA CYS A 361 4.41 25.54 18.92
C CYS A 361 3.10 26.30 18.63
N GLU A 362 2.05 25.60 18.18
CA GLU A 362 0.71 26.16 17.95
C GLU A 362 0.12 26.74 19.24
N ALA A 363 0.15 25.99 20.36
CA ALA A 363 -0.32 26.45 21.66
C ALA A 363 0.52 27.61 22.24
N ALA A 364 1.79 27.70 21.85
CA ALA A 364 2.70 28.79 22.19
C ALA A 364 2.50 30.07 21.36
N GLY A 365 1.67 30.02 20.31
CA GLY A 365 1.45 31.13 19.38
C GLY A 365 2.60 31.35 18.37
N LEU A 366 3.48 30.36 18.19
CA LEU A 366 4.65 30.45 17.31
C LEU A 366 4.25 30.25 15.84
N ARG A 367 4.81 31.05 14.94
CA ARG A 367 4.69 30.88 13.48
C ARG A 367 5.60 29.74 13.03
N VAL A 368 5.00 28.59 12.79
CA VAL A 368 5.70 27.38 12.31
C VAL A 368 5.67 27.31 10.80
N VAL A 369 6.83 27.05 10.19
CA VAL A 369 6.94 26.64 8.77
C VAL A 369 7.37 25.18 8.70
N HIS A 370 6.77 24.43 7.79
CA HIS A 370 7.04 23.00 7.58
C HIS A 370 7.81 22.77 6.28
N LEU A 371 8.94 22.07 6.36
CA LEU A 371 9.70 21.61 5.19
C LEU A 371 9.15 20.27 4.67
N GLN A 372 9.72 19.80 3.56
CA GLN A 372 9.42 18.46 3.05
C GLN A 372 9.80 17.38 4.10
N ALA A 373 8.95 16.37 4.24
CA ALA A 373 9.27 15.18 5.01
C ALA A 373 10.45 14.39 4.40
N TRP A 374 11.30 13.80 5.24
CA TRP A 374 12.45 13.00 4.82
C TRP A 374 12.54 11.69 5.59
N ARG A 375 13.13 10.65 4.97
CA ARG A 375 13.34 9.35 5.60
C ARG A 375 14.67 9.33 6.34
N ASP A 376 14.62 9.07 7.63
CA ASP A 376 15.76 8.63 8.43
C ASP A 376 15.95 7.10 8.27
N ILE A 377 17.19 6.62 8.45
CA ILE A 377 17.48 5.19 8.41
C ILE A 377 17.71 4.68 9.82
N ASP A 378 16.67 4.17 10.48
CA ASP A 378 16.80 3.46 11.76
C ASP A 378 16.49 1.95 11.65
N THR A 379 15.68 1.52 10.69
CA THR A 379 15.29 0.10 10.52
C THR A 379 15.78 -0.50 9.20
N LEU A 380 15.73 -1.84 9.11
CA LEU A 380 16.01 -2.57 7.87
C LEU A 380 15.01 -2.26 6.76
N VAL A 381 13.79 -1.85 7.12
CA VAL A 381 12.78 -1.40 6.16
C VAL A 381 13.22 -0.08 5.53
N ASP A 382 13.70 0.88 6.33
CA ASP A 382 14.21 2.14 5.79
C ASP A 382 15.43 1.92 4.91
N LEU A 383 16.33 1.04 5.33
CA LEU A 383 17.51 0.61 4.55
C LEU A 383 17.10 -0.10 3.24
N ALA A 384 16.05 -0.91 3.27
CA ALA A 384 15.49 -1.58 2.09
C ALA A 384 14.82 -0.60 1.11
N ILE A 385 14.12 0.41 1.62
CA ILE A 385 13.48 1.46 0.81
C ILE A 385 14.54 2.32 0.15
N ILE A 386 15.45 2.90 0.94
CA ILE A 386 16.47 3.84 0.43
C ILE A 386 17.48 3.18 -0.51
N ALA A 387 17.77 1.87 -0.35
CA ALA A 387 18.60 1.10 -1.28
C ALA A 387 18.01 1.04 -2.70
N ARG A 388 16.70 1.26 -2.83
CA ARG A 388 15.95 1.28 -4.10
C ARG A 388 15.64 2.70 -4.56
N ASP A 389 15.92 3.73 -3.75
CA ASP A 389 15.64 5.13 -4.05
C ASP A 389 16.75 5.76 -4.95
N PRO A 390 16.40 6.28 -6.14
CA PRO A 390 17.33 7.03 -7.00
C PRO A 390 17.97 8.28 -6.36
N LEU A 391 17.50 8.74 -5.19
CA LEU A 391 18.04 9.86 -4.42
C LEU A 391 19.26 9.46 -3.56
N LEU A 392 19.42 8.17 -3.23
CA LEU A 392 20.56 7.68 -2.42
C LEU A 392 21.93 8.06 -3.03
N LYS A 393 22.01 8.25 -4.35
CA LYS A 393 23.22 8.77 -5.06
C LYS A 393 23.72 10.13 -4.56
N ARG A 394 22.92 10.90 -3.79
CA ARG A 394 23.33 12.15 -3.13
C ARG A 394 24.17 11.92 -1.87
N ALA A 395 24.11 10.72 -1.32
CA ALA A 395 24.82 10.26 -0.13
C ALA A 395 25.85 9.19 -0.54
N PRO A 396 27.00 9.59 -1.12
CA PRO A 396 27.93 8.68 -1.78
C PRO A 396 28.55 7.62 -0.86
N ASN A 397 28.77 7.93 0.42
CA ASN A 397 29.34 6.96 1.37
C ASN A 397 28.32 5.85 1.67
N THR A 398 27.08 6.25 1.96
CA THR A 398 25.95 5.36 2.23
C THR A 398 25.60 4.55 0.99
N ALA A 399 25.50 5.18 -0.18
CA ALA A 399 25.27 4.49 -1.45
C ALA A 399 26.31 3.41 -1.72
N ARG A 400 27.60 3.72 -1.49
CA ARG A 400 28.70 2.76 -1.63
C ARG A 400 28.60 1.62 -0.63
N LEU A 401 28.24 1.85 0.63
CA LEU A 401 28.10 0.74 1.58
C LEU A 401 26.90 -0.13 1.23
N VAL A 402 25.75 0.48 0.96
CA VAL A 402 24.48 -0.20 0.65
C VAL A 402 24.59 -1.07 -0.59
N SER A 403 25.34 -0.66 -1.62
CA SER A 403 25.57 -1.49 -2.82
C SER A 403 26.30 -2.82 -2.52
N HIS A 404 26.99 -2.93 -1.37
CA HIS A 404 27.65 -4.17 -0.93
C HIS A 404 26.80 -5.01 0.06
N LEU A 405 25.64 -4.52 0.50
CA LEU A 405 24.72 -5.29 1.38
C LEU A 405 23.85 -6.28 0.58
N GLY A 406 23.75 -6.11 -0.73
CA GLY A 406 23.20 -7.09 -1.67
C GLY A 406 21.69 -7.38 -1.50
N PRO A 407 21.19 -8.49 -2.09
CA PRO A 407 19.77 -8.86 -2.06
C PRO A 407 19.29 -9.41 -0.70
N SER A 408 20.03 -9.16 0.39
CA SER A 408 19.70 -9.61 1.75
C SER A 408 18.75 -8.65 2.50
N LEU A 409 18.47 -7.48 1.93
CA LEU A 409 17.51 -6.53 2.48
C LEU A 409 16.07 -7.02 2.24
N PRO A 410 15.18 -6.94 3.24
CA PRO A 410 13.80 -7.39 3.10
C PRO A 410 13.06 -6.63 1.99
N GLU A 411 11.94 -7.20 1.54
CA GLU A 411 10.96 -6.41 0.79
C GLU A 411 10.37 -5.33 1.73
N PRO A 412 10.22 -4.08 1.26
CA PRO A 412 9.46 -3.07 2.01
C PRO A 412 8.03 -3.57 2.30
N PRO A 413 7.41 -3.15 3.42
CA PRO A 413 6.02 -3.47 3.69
C PRO A 413 5.11 -2.87 2.59
N PRO A 414 3.88 -3.40 2.43
CA PRO A 414 2.86 -2.76 1.61
C PRO A 414 2.66 -1.29 2.01
N LEU A 415 2.30 -0.44 1.04
CA LEU A 415 1.99 0.96 1.30
C LEU A 415 0.85 1.08 2.32
N GLU A 416 0.96 2.05 3.23
CA GLU A 416 -0.04 2.27 4.28
C GLU A 416 -1.33 2.81 3.68
N LEU A 417 -2.46 2.18 4.00
CA LEU A 417 -3.79 2.61 3.61
C LEU A 417 -4.27 3.73 4.53
N VAL A 418 -4.35 4.95 4.00
CA VAL A 418 -4.84 6.15 4.71
C VAL A 418 -6.37 6.17 4.74
N SER A 419 -7.01 5.86 3.61
CA SER A 419 -8.47 5.70 3.50
C SER A 419 -8.85 4.94 2.23
N SER A 420 -10.08 4.43 2.18
CA SER A 420 -10.63 3.66 1.05
C SER A 420 -12.02 4.19 0.71
N GLU A 421 -12.28 4.50 -0.57
CA GLU A 421 -13.56 4.99 -1.07
C GLU A 421 -14.17 4.01 -2.07
N LEU A 422 -15.40 3.57 -1.81
CA LEU A 422 -16.20 2.78 -2.76
C LEU A 422 -16.89 3.75 -3.76
N LEU A 423 -16.27 3.95 -4.92
CA LEU A 423 -16.76 4.83 -5.97
C LEU A 423 -18.03 4.32 -6.65
N ALA A 424 -18.13 3.00 -6.86
CA ALA A 424 -19.30 2.34 -7.43
C ALA A 424 -19.33 0.85 -7.04
N SER A 425 -20.53 0.27 -7.03
CA SER A 425 -20.73 -1.17 -6.79
C SER A 425 -21.70 -1.75 -7.82
N SER A 426 -21.51 -3.03 -8.13
CA SER A 426 -22.35 -3.83 -9.02
C SER A 426 -22.44 -5.26 -8.47
N PRO A 427 -23.38 -6.10 -8.94
CA PRO A 427 -23.44 -7.51 -8.51
C PRO A 427 -22.14 -8.31 -8.71
N TRP A 428 -21.28 -7.87 -9.63
CA TRP A 428 -20.09 -8.61 -10.06
C TRP A 428 -18.77 -8.03 -9.56
N ARG A 429 -18.68 -6.71 -9.38
CA ARG A 429 -17.45 -5.97 -9.07
C ARG A 429 -17.76 -4.70 -8.29
N ASP A 430 -16.85 -4.35 -7.38
CA ASP A 430 -16.76 -3.04 -6.75
C ASP A 430 -15.67 -2.21 -7.44
N HIS A 431 -15.82 -0.89 -7.49
CA HIS A 431 -14.80 0.04 -7.95
C HIS A 431 -14.35 0.89 -6.75
N ILE A 432 -13.08 0.76 -6.39
CA ILE A 432 -12.50 1.28 -5.15
C ILE A 432 -11.38 2.25 -5.52
N ASP A 433 -11.28 3.39 -4.83
CA ASP A 433 -10.11 4.27 -4.83
C ASP A 433 -9.50 4.31 -3.43
N ASP A 434 -8.29 3.79 -3.30
CA ASP A 434 -7.55 3.80 -2.03
C ASP A 434 -6.57 4.97 -2.00
N ARG A 435 -6.57 5.71 -0.89
CA ARG A 435 -5.56 6.72 -0.56
C ARG A 435 -4.43 6.04 0.20
N LEU A 436 -3.24 6.03 -0.39
CA LEU A 436 -2.06 5.34 0.13
C LEU A 436 -0.98 6.34 0.50
N LEU A 437 -0.25 6.10 1.60
CA LEU A 437 0.92 6.87 1.96
C LEU A 437 2.17 6.26 1.31
N TRP A 438 2.77 6.99 0.37
CA TRP A 438 4.02 6.63 -0.31
C TRP A 438 5.07 7.70 -0.02
N ASP A 439 6.09 7.35 0.77
CA ASP A 439 7.24 8.21 1.12
C ASP A 439 6.82 9.61 1.61
N GLY A 440 5.90 9.62 2.58
CA GLY A 440 5.37 10.83 3.22
C GLY A 440 4.42 11.64 2.33
N ARG A 441 3.97 11.10 1.18
CA ARG A 441 3.03 11.74 0.26
C ARG A 441 1.82 10.84 0.06
N GLU A 442 0.63 11.42 0.11
CA GLU A 442 -0.58 10.70 -0.31
C GLU A 442 -0.60 10.52 -1.84
N THR A 443 -0.97 9.32 -2.27
CA THR A 443 -1.33 8.99 -3.66
C THR A 443 -2.69 8.28 -3.68
N SER A 444 -3.40 8.35 -4.80
CA SER A 444 -4.59 7.52 -5.06
C SER A 444 -4.22 6.26 -5.86
N TYR A 445 -4.94 5.17 -5.63
CA TYR A 445 -4.84 3.94 -6.41
C TYR A 445 -6.24 3.34 -6.62
N SER A 446 -6.74 3.41 -7.85
CA SER A 446 -8.08 2.93 -8.20
C SER A 446 -8.05 1.54 -8.83
N TYR A 447 -8.92 0.63 -8.39
CA TYR A 447 -8.97 -0.76 -8.85
C TYR A 447 -10.37 -1.36 -8.74
N LEU A 448 -10.54 -2.53 -9.36
CA LEU A 448 -11.75 -3.34 -9.26
C LEU A 448 -11.63 -4.38 -8.14
N GLY A 449 -12.51 -4.28 -7.16
CA GLY A 449 -12.75 -5.32 -6.16
C GLY A 449 -13.48 -6.51 -6.77
N ALA A 450 -13.01 -7.72 -6.49
CA ALA A 450 -13.58 -8.98 -6.95
C ALA A 450 -13.47 -10.06 -5.87
N SER A 451 -14.52 -10.88 -5.74
CA SER A 451 -14.49 -12.14 -4.99
C SER A 451 -13.44 -13.09 -5.55
N ARG A 452 -13.01 -14.07 -4.74
CA ARG A 452 -12.11 -15.14 -5.19
C ARG A 452 -12.74 -15.99 -6.30
N ALA A 453 -11.92 -16.66 -7.09
CA ALA A 453 -12.38 -17.59 -8.12
C ALA A 453 -11.59 -18.91 -8.15
N VAL A 454 -12.13 -19.92 -8.81
CA VAL A 454 -11.52 -21.24 -9.03
C VAL A 454 -11.47 -21.56 -10.53
N PHE A 455 -10.47 -22.33 -10.94
CA PHE A 455 -10.28 -22.84 -12.31
C PHE A 455 -9.91 -24.32 -12.25
N VAL A 456 -10.57 -25.19 -13.02
CA VAL A 456 -10.48 -26.66 -12.85
C VAL A 456 -10.05 -27.37 -14.12
N ALA A 457 -8.81 -27.89 -14.15
CA ALA A 457 -8.40 -28.87 -15.15
C ALA A 457 -9.05 -30.23 -14.84
N ALA A 458 -10.21 -30.48 -15.44
CA ALA A 458 -11.01 -31.69 -15.25
C ALA A 458 -10.70 -32.75 -16.33
N ILE A 459 -10.20 -33.91 -15.93
CA ILE A 459 -9.66 -34.94 -16.84
C ILE A 459 -10.34 -36.30 -16.63
N THR A 460 -10.95 -36.82 -17.68
CA THR A 460 -11.66 -38.13 -17.65
C THR A 460 -10.69 -39.32 -17.64
N ALA A 461 -11.20 -40.53 -17.41
CA ALA A 461 -10.40 -41.76 -17.47
C ALA A 461 -9.78 -42.01 -18.86
N GLU A 462 -10.37 -41.48 -19.93
CA GLU A 462 -9.91 -41.55 -21.33
C GLU A 462 -8.94 -40.41 -21.69
N ASN A 463 -8.36 -39.74 -20.69
CA ASN A 463 -7.41 -38.64 -20.83
C ASN A 463 -7.94 -37.46 -21.68
N GLN A 464 -9.25 -37.20 -21.61
CA GLN A 464 -9.89 -36.03 -22.19
C GLN A 464 -9.96 -34.93 -21.14
N LEU A 465 -9.46 -33.74 -21.47
CA LEU A 465 -9.75 -32.52 -20.73
C LEU A 465 -11.17 -32.05 -21.06
N LEU A 466 -11.96 -31.76 -20.03
CA LEU A 466 -13.24 -31.09 -20.14
C LEU A 466 -13.01 -29.58 -20.18
N LEU A 467 -13.58 -28.93 -21.18
CA LEU A 467 -13.53 -27.50 -21.42
C LEU A 467 -14.95 -26.99 -21.63
N VAL A 468 -15.16 -25.71 -21.36
CA VAL A 468 -16.43 -25.03 -21.58
C VAL A 468 -16.27 -23.98 -22.69
N ARG A 469 -17.18 -23.98 -23.65
CA ARG A 469 -17.28 -22.94 -24.67
C ARG A 469 -18.40 -21.98 -24.30
N GLN A 470 -18.05 -20.73 -24.00
CA GLN A 470 -19.00 -19.73 -23.50
C GLN A 470 -18.75 -18.35 -24.13
N TYR A 471 -19.75 -17.45 -24.09
CA TYR A 471 -19.65 -16.11 -24.65
C TYR A 471 -19.17 -15.12 -23.59
N ARG A 472 -17.99 -14.51 -23.79
CA ARG A 472 -17.44 -13.50 -22.88
C ARG A 472 -17.63 -12.10 -23.49
N HIS A 473 -18.64 -11.38 -23.00
CA HIS A 473 -18.97 -10.03 -23.49
C HIS A 473 -17.81 -9.02 -23.51
N PRO A 474 -16.86 -8.99 -22.54
CA PRO A 474 -15.73 -8.06 -22.57
C PRO A 474 -14.86 -8.16 -23.83
N VAL A 475 -14.66 -9.38 -24.36
CA VAL A 475 -13.92 -9.63 -25.61
C VAL A 475 -14.85 -9.77 -26.83
N ARG A 476 -16.17 -9.82 -26.60
CA ARG A 476 -17.24 -9.95 -27.59
C ARG A 476 -17.18 -11.22 -28.45
N ASP A 477 -16.55 -12.26 -27.94
CA ASP A 477 -16.33 -13.52 -28.65
C ASP A 477 -16.68 -14.73 -27.78
N TRP A 478 -16.72 -15.90 -28.40
CA TRP A 478 -16.85 -17.19 -27.75
C TRP A 478 -15.48 -17.75 -27.41
N THR A 479 -15.19 -17.84 -26.13
CA THR A 479 -13.96 -18.40 -25.59
C THR A 479 -14.10 -19.90 -25.36
N LEU A 480 -12.95 -20.57 -25.24
CA LEU A 480 -12.84 -21.94 -24.77
C LEU A 480 -12.02 -21.88 -23.48
N GLU A 481 -12.59 -22.35 -22.38
CA GLU A 481 -12.09 -22.15 -21.02
C GLU A 481 -12.12 -23.47 -20.24
N VAL A 482 -11.35 -23.59 -19.15
CA VAL A 482 -11.59 -24.63 -18.15
C VAL A 482 -12.82 -24.28 -17.31
N PRO A 483 -13.55 -25.25 -16.73
CA PRO A 483 -14.61 -24.96 -15.77
C PRO A 483 -14.14 -24.05 -14.64
N ALA A 484 -14.88 -22.99 -14.35
CA ALA A 484 -14.43 -21.89 -13.50
C ALA A 484 -15.57 -20.99 -13.00
N GLY A 485 -15.48 -20.56 -11.75
CA GLY A 485 -16.43 -19.61 -11.17
C GLY A 485 -16.01 -19.04 -9.82
N SER A 486 -16.93 -18.39 -9.12
CA SER A 486 -16.63 -17.58 -7.93
C SER A 486 -16.73 -18.37 -6.63
N VAL A 487 -15.80 -18.12 -5.70
CA VAL A 487 -15.86 -18.68 -4.33
C VAL A 487 -16.73 -17.77 -3.46
N SER A 488 -17.77 -18.34 -2.87
CA SER A 488 -18.70 -17.65 -1.98
C SER A 488 -18.10 -17.34 -0.60
N ASP A 489 -18.70 -16.39 0.12
CA ASP A 489 -18.27 -16.00 1.47
C ASP A 489 -18.32 -17.20 2.44
N GLY A 490 -17.14 -17.68 2.86
CA GLY A 490 -16.98 -18.83 3.75
C GLY A 490 -16.93 -20.20 3.06
N GLU A 491 -17.08 -20.26 1.74
CA GLU A 491 -16.89 -21.46 0.93
C GLU A 491 -15.39 -21.80 0.82
N SER A 492 -15.05 -23.09 0.82
CA SER A 492 -13.67 -23.51 0.57
C SER A 492 -13.38 -23.51 -0.93
N SER A 493 -12.12 -23.25 -1.31
CA SER A 493 -11.71 -23.26 -2.72
C SER A 493 -11.96 -24.62 -3.39
N LEU A 494 -11.85 -25.72 -2.65
CA LEU A 494 -12.13 -27.05 -3.16
C LEU A 494 -13.64 -27.30 -3.35
N ASP A 495 -14.47 -26.80 -2.44
CA ASP A 495 -15.92 -27.01 -2.53
C ASP A 495 -16.53 -26.16 -3.63
N ALA A 496 -16.05 -24.92 -3.82
CA ALA A 496 -16.34 -24.11 -5.00
C ALA A 496 -15.93 -24.85 -6.28
N ALA A 497 -14.68 -25.34 -6.36
CA ALA A 497 -14.19 -26.05 -7.55
C ALA A 497 -15.02 -27.30 -7.90
N ARG A 498 -15.53 -28.02 -6.90
CA ARG A 498 -16.47 -29.14 -7.09
C ARG A 498 -17.84 -28.68 -7.58
N ARG A 499 -18.37 -27.61 -7.00
CA ARG A 499 -19.67 -27.03 -7.36
C ARG A 499 -19.66 -26.54 -8.81
N GLU A 500 -18.70 -25.71 -9.20
CA GLU A 500 -18.57 -25.20 -10.57
C GLU A 500 -18.39 -26.34 -11.58
N LEU A 501 -17.60 -27.37 -11.26
CA LEU A 501 -17.44 -28.56 -12.11
C LEU A 501 -18.76 -29.34 -12.29
N HIS A 502 -19.56 -29.45 -11.24
CA HIS A 502 -20.88 -30.09 -11.31
C HIS A 502 -21.89 -29.22 -12.09
N GLU A 503 -21.93 -27.92 -11.84
CA GLU A 503 -22.88 -26.98 -12.47
C GLU A 503 -22.60 -26.81 -13.98
N GLU A 504 -21.37 -26.49 -14.37
CA GLU A 504 -21.04 -26.19 -15.78
C GLU A 504 -20.97 -27.43 -16.68
N VAL A 505 -20.54 -28.59 -16.16
CA VAL A 505 -20.27 -29.80 -16.97
C VAL A 505 -20.84 -31.11 -16.42
N GLY A 506 -21.62 -31.08 -15.33
CA GLY A 506 -22.14 -32.29 -14.69
C GLY A 506 -21.05 -33.20 -14.13
N GLY A 507 -19.87 -32.64 -13.80
CA GLY A 507 -18.67 -33.41 -13.52
C GLY A 507 -18.50 -33.82 -12.07
N GLU A 508 -18.32 -35.11 -11.83
CA GLU A 508 -17.86 -35.65 -10.53
C GLU A 508 -16.45 -36.26 -10.70
N ALA A 509 -15.53 -35.97 -9.78
CA ALA A 509 -14.12 -36.36 -9.88
C ALA A 509 -13.65 -37.21 -8.69
N ALA A 510 -12.82 -38.22 -8.97
CA ALA A 510 -12.32 -39.17 -7.99
C ALA A 510 -11.18 -38.61 -7.12
N GLU A 511 -10.26 -37.83 -7.71
CA GLU A 511 -9.14 -37.20 -7.01
C GLU A 511 -9.08 -35.70 -7.32
N TRP A 512 -8.62 -34.90 -6.35
CA TRP A 512 -8.49 -33.46 -6.44
C TRP A 512 -7.11 -33.02 -5.93
N VAL A 513 -6.42 -32.17 -6.67
CA VAL A 513 -5.09 -31.64 -6.34
C VAL A 513 -5.09 -30.13 -6.58
N HIS A 514 -4.69 -29.34 -5.57
CA HIS A 514 -4.43 -27.91 -5.75
C HIS A 514 -3.15 -27.73 -6.57
N LEU A 515 -3.19 -26.91 -7.61
CA LEU A 515 -2.06 -26.65 -8.49
C LEU A 515 -1.32 -25.39 -8.06
N THR A 516 -2.04 -24.27 -7.89
CA THR A 516 -1.45 -23.00 -7.45
C THR A 516 -2.52 -21.98 -7.05
N THR A 517 -2.09 -20.94 -6.35
CA THR A 517 -2.86 -19.70 -6.11
C THR A 517 -2.19 -18.55 -6.88
N PHE A 518 -2.97 -17.74 -7.59
CA PHE A 518 -2.45 -16.64 -8.39
C PHE A 518 -3.40 -15.42 -8.38
N PHE A 519 -2.92 -14.27 -8.86
CA PHE A 519 -3.75 -13.10 -9.12
C PHE A 519 -3.97 -12.95 -10.63
N SER A 520 -5.23 -12.80 -11.05
CA SER A 520 -5.57 -12.69 -12.47
C SER A 520 -5.08 -11.38 -13.12
N SER A 521 -5.09 -10.27 -12.40
CA SER A 521 -4.48 -9.00 -12.86
C SER A 521 -4.21 -8.04 -11.69
N SER A 522 -3.14 -8.30 -10.93
CA SER A 522 -2.81 -7.59 -9.68
C SER A 522 -2.64 -6.06 -9.81
N ALA A 523 -2.46 -5.53 -11.01
CA ALA A 523 -2.29 -4.09 -11.27
C ALA A 523 -3.61 -3.28 -11.28
N HIS A 524 -4.78 -3.92 -11.30
CA HIS A 524 -6.08 -3.21 -11.29
C HIS A 524 -7.28 -4.09 -10.88
N LEU A 525 -7.08 -5.35 -10.50
CA LEU A 525 -8.15 -6.28 -10.15
C LEU A 525 -7.73 -7.16 -8.95
N SER A 526 -8.49 -7.12 -7.86
CA SER A 526 -8.19 -7.87 -6.62
C SER A 526 -8.48 -9.38 -6.70
N LEU A 527 -8.67 -9.92 -7.91
CA LEU A 527 -9.10 -11.30 -8.17
C LEU A 527 -7.96 -12.29 -7.85
N ARG A 528 -7.93 -12.77 -6.61
CA ARG A 528 -7.17 -13.95 -6.17
C ARG A 528 -7.91 -15.21 -6.63
N SER A 529 -7.19 -16.12 -7.28
CA SER A 529 -7.74 -17.31 -7.91
C SER A 529 -6.95 -18.56 -7.53
N ASP A 530 -7.62 -19.70 -7.50
CA ASP A 530 -7.02 -21.01 -7.24
C ASP A 530 -7.21 -21.94 -8.44
N ALA A 531 -6.13 -22.58 -8.88
CA ALA A 531 -6.15 -23.60 -9.92
C ALA A 531 -6.19 -25.00 -9.29
N TRP A 532 -7.07 -25.86 -9.79
CA TRP A 532 -7.26 -27.24 -9.34
C TRP A 532 -7.13 -28.22 -10.51
N LEU A 533 -6.61 -29.41 -10.22
CA LEU A 533 -6.64 -30.59 -11.07
C LEU A 533 -7.66 -31.58 -10.49
N ALA A 534 -8.59 -32.03 -11.33
CA ALA A 534 -9.59 -33.04 -11.02
C ALA A 534 -9.41 -34.23 -11.97
N THR A 535 -9.21 -35.43 -11.44
CA THR A 535 -8.93 -36.64 -12.25
C THR A 535 -9.97 -37.74 -12.06
N GLY A 536 -10.08 -38.60 -13.07
CA GLY A 536 -11.09 -39.67 -13.09
C GLY A 536 -12.51 -39.11 -13.20
N VAL A 537 -12.67 -38.01 -13.94
CA VAL A 537 -13.95 -37.27 -14.01
C VAL A 537 -14.98 -38.05 -14.81
N SER A 538 -16.13 -38.34 -14.20
CA SER A 538 -17.35 -38.79 -14.85
C SER A 538 -18.26 -37.61 -15.18
N VAL A 539 -18.94 -37.65 -16.33
CA VAL A 539 -19.80 -36.56 -16.83
C VAL A 539 -21.27 -36.98 -16.80
N GLY A 540 -22.08 -36.26 -16.02
CA GLY A 540 -23.53 -36.38 -15.90
C GLY A 540 -24.29 -35.29 -16.67
N GLU A 541 -25.41 -34.84 -16.11
CA GLU A 541 -26.22 -33.74 -16.62
C GLU A 541 -25.68 -32.40 -16.06
N ALA A 542 -25.56 -31.38 -16.91
CA ALA A 542 -25.07 -30.06 -16.52
C ALA A 542 -26.25 -29.14 -16.14
N HIS A 543 -26.02 -28.28 -15.16
CA HIS A 543 -27.00 -27.34 -14.62
C HIS A 543 -26.40 -25.92 -14.52
N PRO A 544 -26.10 -25.26 -15.66
CA PRO A 544 -25.54 -23.92 -15.68
C PRO A 544 -26.56 -22.86 -15.22
N ASP A 545 -26.06 -21.73 -14.75
CA ASP A 545 -26.85 -20.66 -14.13
C ASP A 545 -27.78 -19.91 -15.11
N GLU A 546 -28.82 -19.26 -14.57
CA GLU A 546 -29.82 -18.55 -15.38
C GLU A 546 -29.20 -17.36 -16.14
N GLY A 547 -29.05 -17.53 -17.46
CA GLY A 547 -28.47 -16.54 -18.36
C GLY A 547 -27.12 -16.94 -18.93
N GLU A 548 -26.49 -17.99 -18.40
CA GLU A 548 -25.25 -18.53 -18.93
C GLU A 548 -25.50 -19.41 -20.16
N ARG A 549 -24.54 -19.39 -21.09
CA ARG A 549 -24.58 -20.19 -22.33
C ARG A 549 -23.30 -20.97 -22.47
N VAL A 550 -23.21 -22.02 -21.66
CA VAL A 550 -22.08 -22.93 -21.57
C VAL A 550 -22.30 -24.11 -22.52
N THR A 551 -21.25 -24.59 -23.18
CA THR A 551 -21.30 -25.82 -23.98
C THR A 551 -20.05 -26.65 -23.69
N LEU A 552 -20.25 -27.86 -23.18
CA LEU A 552 -19.16 -28.81 -22.92
C LEU A 552 -18.43 -29.17 -24.22
N VAL A 553 -17.10 -29.05 -24.18
CA VAL A 553 -16.15 -29.50 -25.19
C VAL A 553 -15.21 -30.51 -24.53
N ARG A 554 -14.98 -31.65 -25.19
CA ARG A 554 -13.97 -32.64 -24.79
C ARG A 554 -12.77 -32.51 -25.73
N MET A 555 -11.58 -32.36 -25.19
CA MET A 555 -10.34 -32.23 -25.94
C MET A 555 -9.29 -33.19 -25.38
N PRO A 556 -8.55 -33.95 -26.21
CA PRO A 556 -7.44 -34.77 -25.71
C PRO A 556 -6.43 -33.91 -24.95
N LEU A 557 -5.97 -34.35 -23.78
CA LEU A 557 -5.08 -33.55 -22.92
C LEU A 557 -3.83 -33.05 -23.68
N GLU A 558 -3.21 -33.90 -24.50
CA GLU A 558 -2.05 -33.54 -25.32
C GLU A 558 -2.36 -32.44 -26.36
N GLU A 559 -3.59 -32.39 -26.88
CA GLU A 559 -4.04 -31.31 -27.76
C GLU A 559 -4.29 -30.01 -26.99
N ALA A 560 -4.88 -30.08 -25.80
CA ALA A 560 -5.06 -28.93 -24.93
C ALA A 560 -3.72 -28.31 -24.53
N VAL A 561 -2.73 -29.13 -24.14
CA VAL A 561 -1.37 -28.67 -23.81
C VAL A 561 -0.69 -28.03 -25.02
N ARG A 562 -0.76 -28.64 -26.21
CA ARG A 562 -0.21 -28.04 -27.45
C ARG A 562 -0.89 -26.73 -27.82
N THR A 563 -2.20 -26.62 -27.55
CA THR A 563 -3.00 -25.40 -27.78
C THR A 563 -2.60 -24.29 -26.81
N ALA A 564 -2.48 -24.59 -25.51
CA ALA A 564 -2.00 -23.65 -24.50
C ALA A 564 -0.59 -23.12 -24.81
N ARG A 565 0.37 -24.02 -25.13
CA ARG A 565 1.75 -23.63 -25.49
C ARG A 565 1.84 -22.77 -26.76
N ARG A 566 0.79 -22.71 -27.59
CA ARG A 566 0.71 -21.90 -28.81
C ARG A 566 -0.15 -20.64 -28.64
N GLY A 567 -0.67 -20.35 -27.45
CA GLY A 567 -1.55 -19.21 -27.20
C GLY A 567 -2.96 -19.37 -27.80
N GLY A 568 -3.44 -20.60 -27.97
CA GLY A 568 -4.75 -20.90 -28.57
C GLY A 568 -5.96 -20.71 -27.63
N PHE A 569 -5.73 -20.39 -26.35
CA PHE A 569 -6.78 -20.01 -25.41
C PHE A 569 -6.77 -18.49 -25.21
N ALA A 570 -7.94 -17.87 -25.28
CA ALA A 570 -8.09 -16.43 -25.10
C ALA A 570 -7.88 -15.99 -23.64
N GLU A 571 -8.15 -16.89 -22.69
CA GLU A 571 -7.96 -16.66 -21.26
C GLU A 571 -6.64 -17.27 -20.77
N GLY A 572 -5.82 -16.46 -20.09
CA GLY A 572 -4.52 -16.90 -19.57
C GLY A 572 -4.63 -17.89 -18.41
N GLN A 573 -5.69 -17.78 -17.60
CA GLN A 573 -5.97 -18.64 -16.44
C GLN A 573 -6.27 -20.08 -16.87
N THR A 574 -7.12 -20.24 -17.90
CA THR A 574 -7.31 -21.51 -18.62
C THR A 574 -5.97 -22.10 -19.09
N ALA A 575 -5.14 -21.33 -19.81
CA ALA A 575 -3.86 -21.84 -20.30
C ALA A 575 -2.89 -22.25 -19.17
N LEU A 576 -2.77 -21.43 -18.11
CA LEU A 576 -1.95 -21.71 -16.94
C LEU A 576 -2.38 -23.00 -16.23
N THR A 577 -3.69 -23.15 -16.00
CA THR A 577 -4.28 -24.30 -15.30
C THR A 577 -4.02 -25.60 -16.06
N ILE A 578 -4.16 -25.60 -17.38
CA ILE A 578 -3.87 -26.75 -18.26
C ILE A 578 -2.39 -27.14 -18.23
N LEU A 579 -1.48 -26.17 -18.27
CA LEU A 579 -0.04 -26.42 -18.28
C LEU A 579 0.45 -27.00 -16.96
N LEU A 580 0.00 -26.44 -15.82
CA LEU A 580 0.32 -26.96 -14.49
C LEU A 580 -0.29 -28.34 -14.24
N ALA A 581 -1.51 -28.59 -14.73
CA ALA A 581 -2.15 -29.90 -14.65
C ALA A 581 -1.36 -30.98 -15.41
N ALA A 582 -0.86 -30.66 -16.61
CA ALA A 582 -0.03 -31.58 -17.39
C ALA A 582 1.31 -31.88 -16.70
N GLU A 583 2.01 -30.85 -16.22
CA GLU A 583 3.25 -31.01 -15.45
C GLU A 583 3.03 -31.89 -14.21
N ARG A 584 1.92 -31.67 -13.48
CA ARG A 584 1.58 -32.45 -12.28
C ARG A 584 1.29 -33.93 -12.57
N LEU A 585 0.81 -34.25 -13.78
CA LEU A 585 0.52 -35.61 -14.24
C LEU A 585 1.75 -36.31 -14.84
N GLU A 586 2.67 -35.56 -15.45
CA GLU A 586 3.96 -36.06 -15.95
C GLU A 586 4.96 -36.33 -14.80
N ALA A 587 4.84 -35.61 -13.68
CA ALA A 587 5.65 -35.84 -12.49
C ALA A 587 5.50 -37.28 -11.94
N PRO A 588 6.60 -37.99 -11.63
CA PRO A 588 6.53 -39.36 -11.14
C PRO A 588 5.73 -39.43 -9.83
N ARG A 589 4.79 -40.39 -9.76
CA ARG A 589 3.98 -40.68 -8.57
C ARG A 589 4.85 -41.26 -7.44
N GLY A 590 5.66 -40.42 -6.80
CA GLY A 590 6.60 -40.84 -5.76
C GLY A 590 7.41 -39.72 -5.09
N GLU A 591 7.54 -38.54 -5.71
CA GLU A 591 8.22 -37.39 -5.08
C GLU A 591 7.18 -36.45 -4.42
N GLU A 592 6.85 -36.75 -3.16
CA GLU A 592 6.46 -35.71 -2.22
C GLU A 592 7.68 -34.80 -1.99
N ALA A 593 7.49 -33.48 -2.07
CA ALA A 593 8.58 -32.51 -2.00
C ALA A 593 9.32 -32.57 -0.65
N VAL A 594 10.65 -32.47 -0.69
CA VAL A 594 11.59 -32.41 0.45
C VAL A 594 11.87 -30.96 0.84
#